data_AF-A0A939WWU6-F1
#
_entry.id   AF-A0A939WWU6-F1
#
_cell.length_a   1.000
_cell.length_b   1.000
_cell.length_c   1.000
_cell.angle_alpha   90.00
_cell.angle_beta   90.00
_cell.angle_gamma   90.00
#
_symmetry.space_group_name_H-M   'P 1'
#
loop_
_entity.id
_entity.type
_entity.pdbx_description
1 polymer ?
#
loop_
_entity_poly.entity_id
_entity_poly.type
_entity_poly.pdbx_seq_one_letter_code
_entity_poly.pdbx_strand_id
1 'polypeptide(L)'
;MMNLDEMAEKYLGAVETQKKTENKDFDGKFTRGDMETCYVTGASESQVLQVGQSGSFGQAIGSLKHGFLVAREGWNGKGMFLFMRPFDVLKDDFIIDTVKSLPYNFKQWVKNHPNERKERFFTQYICMKAADGSIVNGWLASQTDMLADDWVLVDPEKV
;
A
#
# COMPACT_ATOMS: atom_id res chain seq x y z
N MET A 1 -4.54 -9.73 -31.44
CA MET A 1 -4.68 -9.33 -30.02
C MET A 1 -3.97 -7.99 -29.93
N MET A 2 -4.69 -6.89 -29.66
CA MET A 2 -4.04 -5.56 -29.60
C MET A 2 -3.15 -5.49 -28.36
N ASN A 3 -1.95 -4.94 -28.50
CA ASN A 3 -1.06 -4.73 -27.36
C ASN A 3 -1.53 -3.54 -26.51
N LEU A 4 -0.97 -3.39 -25.30
CA LEU A 4 -1.38 -2.34 -24.35
C LEU A 4 -1.15 -0.93 -24.92
N ASP A 5 -0.11 -0.74 -25.72
CA ASP A 5 0.21 0.54 -26.36
C ASP A 5 -0.85 0.89 -27.43
N GLU A 6 -1.28 -0.09 -28.23
CA GLU A 6 -2.35 0.05 -29.22
C GLU A 6 -3.71 0.36 -28.56
N MET A 7 -3.97 -0.15 -27.36
CA MET A 7 -5.15 0.26 -26.59
C MET A 7 -5.02 1.68 -26.07
N ALA A 8 -3.86 2.05 -25.50
CA ALA A 8 -3.60 3.40 -24.99
C ALA A 8 -3.71 4.46 -26.10
N GLU A 9 -3.16 4.20 -27.28
CA GLU A 9 -3.29 5.07 -28.46
C GLU A 9 -4.74 5.21 -28.91
N LYS A 10 -5.52 4.12 -28.90
CA LYS A 10 -6.95 4.18 -29.25
C LYS A 10 -7.76 5.00 -28.24
N TYR A 11 -7.44 4.91 -26.95
CA TYR A 11 -8.07 5.74 -25.91
C TYR A 11 -7.67 7.22 -26.04
N LEU A 12 -6.41 7.53 -26.31
CA LEU A 12 -5.93 8.90 -26.59
C LEU A 12 -6.64 9.51 -27.81
N GLY A 13 -6.73 8.75 -28.91
CA GLY A 13 -7.42 9.20 -30.12
C GLY A 13 -8.91 9.48 -29.91
N ALA A 14 -9.57 8.72 -29.03
CA ALA A 14 -10.98 8.94 -28.65
C ALA A 14 -11.18 10.21 -27.81
N VAL A 15 -10.22 10.53 -26.92
CA VAL A 15 -10.26 11.75 -26.09
C VAL A 15 -10.02 13.01 -26.94
N GLU A 16 -9.11 12.96 -27.92
CA GLU A 16 -8.87 14.07 -28.84
C GLU A 16 -10.08 14.36 -29.74
N THR A 17 -10.79 13.32 -30.20
CA THR A 17 -12.00 13.50 -31.01
C THR A 17 -13.13 14.14 -30.21
N GLN A 18 -13.31 13.76 -28.94
CA GLN A 18 -14.30 14.37 -28.06
C GLN A 18 -14.02 15.86 -27.80
N LYS A 19 -12.76 16.24 -27.56
CA LYS A 19 -12.38 17.66 -27.35
C LYS A 19 -12.61 18.55 -28.57
N LYS A 20 -12.40 18.04 -29.80
CA LYS A 20 -12.69 18.80 -31.03
C LYS A 20 -14.18 19.04 -31.26
N THR A 21 -15.04 18.13 -30.83
CA THR A 21 -16.51 18.32 -30.91
C THR A 21 -17.03 19.35 -29.90
N GLU A 22 -16.38 19.49 -28.74
CA GLU A 22 -16.81 20.43 -27.69
C GLU A 22 -16.21 21.83 -27.83
N ASN A 23 -15.08 21.99 -28.54
CA ASN A 23 -14.40 23.27 -28.68
C ASN A 23 -14.04 23.55 -30.15
N LYS A 24 -14.93 24.25 -30.87
CA LYS A 24 -14.83 24.53 -32.32
C LYS A 24 -13.64 25.42 -32.73
N ASP A 25 -12.94 26.04 -31.77
CA ASP A 25 -11.82 26.95 -32.01
C ASP A 25 -10.44 26.30 -31.79
N PHE A 26 -10.37 24.97 -31.62
CA PHE A 26 -9.10 24.27 -31.46
C PHE A 26 -8.42 23.99 -32.81
N ASP A 27 -7.45 24.82 -33.20
CA ASP A 27 -6.77 24.78 -34.52
C ASP A 27 -5.64 23.73 -34.64
N GLY A 28 -5.37 22.97 -33.57
CA GLY A 28 -4.50 21.80 -33.62
C GLY A 28 -3.01 22.08 -33.87
N LYS A 29 -2.50 23.30 -33.63
CA LYS A 29 -1.06 23.56 -33.66
C LYS A 29 -0.43 23.37 -32.28
N PHE A 30 0.11 22.19 -32.04
CA PHE A 30 1.03 21.94 -30.93
C PHE A 30 2.46 22.24 -31.38
N THR A 31 3.10 23.24 -30.76
CA THR A 31 4.55 23.41 -30.87
C THR A 31 5.27 22.39 -29.99
N ARG A 32 6.30 21.75 -30.54
CA ARG A 32 7.16 20.78 -29.83
C ARG A 32 7.89 21.50 -28.69
N GLY A 33 7.27 21.53 -27.51
CA GLY A 33 7.75 22.25 -26.33
C GLY A 33 6.77 22.25 -25.16
N ASP A 34 5.48 22.03 -25.41
CA ASP A 34 4.46 22.05 -24.37
C ASP A 34 4.33 20.68 -23.67
N MET A 35 5.37 20.30 -22.91
CA MET A 35 5.11 19.51 -21.71
C MET A 35 4.42 20.47 -20.74
N GLU A 36 3.10 20.48 -20.75
CA GLU A 36 2.31 21.02 -19.65
C GLU A 36 2.72 20.24 -18.39
N THR A 37 3.67 20.80 -17.65
CA THR A 37 3.83 20.50 -16.24
C THR A 37 2.55 20.97 -15.56
N CYS A 38 1.56 20.08 -15.46
CA CYS A 38 0.44 20.20 -14.55
C CYS A 38 0.96 20.00 -13.11
N TYR A 39 1.85 20.89 -12.65
CA TYR A 39 1.90 21.18 -11.22
C TYR A 39 0.61 21.93 -10.91
N VAL A 40 -0.46 21.18 -10.70
CA VAL A 40 -1.66 21.73 -10.06
C VAL A 40 -1.24 22.10 -8.65
N THR A 41 -1.00 23.40 -8.50
CA THR A 41 -1.03 24.13 -7.25
C THR A 41 -2.24 23.68 -6.42
N GLY A 42 -2.00 23.06 -5.25
CA GLY A 42 -2.99 23.05 -4.17
C GLY A 42 -3.42 21.72 -3.56
N ALA A 43 -2.91 20.55 -3.94
CA ALA A 43 -3.23 19.32 -3.23
C ALA A 43 -2.15 19.00 -2.19
N SER A 44 -2.26 19.56 -0.98
CA SER A 44 -1.78 18.80 0.18
C SER A 44 -2.72 17.62 0.33
N GLU A 45 -2.58 16.59 -0.51
CA GLU A 45 -3.19 15.31 -0.23
C GLU A 45 -2.68 14.92 1.15
N SER A 46 -3.60 14.88 2.12
CA SER A 46 -3.29 14.50 3.49
C SER A 46 -2.48 13.20 3.41
N GLN A 47 -1.27 13.18 3.99
CA GLN A 47 -0.40 12.00 3.94
C GLN A 47 -1.02 10.78 4.64
N VAL A 48 -2.10 10.99 5.40
CA VAL A 48 -2.85 9.98 6.14
C VAL A 48 -4.33 10.07 5.82
N LEU A 49 -5.04 8.96 6.01
CA LEU A 49 -6.50 8.91 5.95
C LEU A 49 -7.13 9.76 7.04
N GLN A 50 -8.29 10.36 6.74
CA GLN A 50 -9.08 11.13 7.68
C GLN A 50 -10.20 10.26 8.26
N VAL A 51 -10.58 10.53 9.52
CA VAL A 51 -11.64 9.77 10.19
C VAL A 51 -12.97 9.97 9.46
N GLY A 52 -13.65 8.86 9.15
CA GLY A 52 -14.95 8.88 8.47
C GLY A 52 -14.90 9.19 6.97
N GLN A 53 -13.71 9.19 6.36
CA GLN A 53 -13.53 9.41 4.93
C GLN A 53 -12.74 8.26 4.30
N SER A 54 -13.03 8.02 3.02
CA SER A 54 -12.25 7.14 2.15
C SER A 54 -11.08 7.88 1.50
N GLY A 55 -10.02 7.15 1.17
CA GLY A 55 -8.84 7.72 0.53
C GLY A 55 -7.98 6.70 -0.20
N SER A 56 -6.88 7.18 -0.77
CA SER A 56 -6.02 6.40 -1.66
C SER A 56 -5.14 5.40 -0.91
N PHE A 57 -4.60 4.43 -1.65
CA PHE A 57 -3.61 3.50 -1.12
C PHE A 57 -2.39 4.20 -0.51
N GLY A 58 -1.94 5.32 -1.08
CA GLY A 58 -0.83 6.12 -0.53
C GLY A 58 -1.14 6.64 0.88
N GLN A 59 -2.36 7.14 1.09
CA GLN A 59 -2.84 7.59 2.40
C GLN A 59 -2.97 6.42 3.38
N ALA A 60 -3.40 5.25 2.91
CA ALA A 60 -3.46 4.04 3.71
C ALA A 60 -2.07 3.60 4.20
N ILE A 61 -1.06 3.62 3.32
CA ILE A 61 0.34 3.35 3.70
C ILE A 61 0.86 4.39 4.71
N GLY A 62 0.55 5.67 4.50
CA GLY A 62 0.89 6.72 5.44
C GLY A 62 0.26 6.50 6.81
N SER A 63 -1.02 6.16 6.87
CA SER A 63 -1.74 5.81 8.11
C SER A 63 -1.12 4.58 8.80
N LEU A 64 -0.78 3.52 8.06
CA LEU A 64 -0.13 2.33 8.60
C LEU A 64 1.22 2.65 9.26
N LYS A 65 2.03 3.54 8.65
CA LYS A 65 3.31 3.99 9.22
C LYS A 65 3.12 4.77 10.53
N HIS A 66 1.96 5.38 10.73
CA HIS A 66 1.59 6.06 11.98
C HIS A 66 0.91 5.12 12.98
N GLY A 67 0.84 3.82 12.69
CA GLY A 67 0.29 2.81 13.61
C GLY A 67 -1.23 2.67 13.55
N PHE A 68 -1.90 3.33 12.62
CA PHE A 68 -3.34 3.15 12.43
C PHE A 68 -3.66 1.81 11.77
N LEU A 69 -4.87 1.32 12.05
CA LEU A 69 -5.48 0.20 11.34
C LEU A 69 -6.21 0.74 10.10
N VAL A 70 -6.06 0.07 8.97
CA VAL A 70 -6.73 0.48 7.71
C VAL A 70 -7.42 -0.71 7.06
N ALA A 71 -8.51 -0.46 6.37
CA ALA A 71 -9.22 -1.47 5.59
C ALA A 71 -9.82 -0.85 4.34
N ARG A 72 -10.24 -1.69 3.41
CA ARG A 72 -11.11 -1.29 2.30
C ARG A 72 -12.55 -1.22 2.80
N GLU A 73 -13.37 -0.29 2.30
CA GLU A 73 -14.80 -0.23 2.66
C GLU A 73 -15.50 -1.58 2.44
N GLY A 74 -15.20 -2.26 1.33
CA GLY A 74 -15.76 -3.58 0.99
C GLY A 74 -15.29 -4.73 1.89
N TRP A 75 -14.28 -4.52 2.74
CA TRP A 75 -13.81 -5.52 3.71
C TRP A 75 -14.58 -5.46 5.03
N ASN A 76 -15.22 -4.33 5.35
CA ASN A 76 -15.77 -4.04 6.67
C ASN A 76 -17.10 -4.76 6.98
N GLY A 77 -17.49 -5.74 6.16
CA GLY A 77 -18.52 -6.75 6.48
C GLY A 77 -17.95 -8.07 7.03
N LYS A 78 -16.62 -8.24 7.03
CA LYS A 78 -15.91 -9.45 7.50
C LYS A 78 -14.85 -9.15 8.57
N GLY A 79 -14.79 -7.92 9.06
CA GLY A 79 -13.84 -7.48 10.10
C GLY A 79 -12.37 -7.69 9.72
N MET A 80 -12.01 -7.47 8.46
CA MET A 80 -10.64 -7.58 7.95
C MET A 80 -9.95 -6.23 7.98
N PHE A 81 -8.68 -6.18 8.38
CA PHE A 81 -7.89 -4.94 8.39
C PHE A 81 -6.39 -5.21 8.28
N LEU A 82 -5.66 -4.19 7.86
CA LEU A 82 -4.20 -4.16 7.81
C LEU A 82 -3.63 -3.40 9.00
N PHE A 83 -2.44 -3.81 9.42
CA PHE A 83 -1.63 -3.13 10.42
C PHE A 83 -0.14 -3.29 10.10
N MET A 84 0.69 -2.35 10.55
CA MET A 84 2.13 -2.44 10.37
C MET A 84 2.78 -3.10 11.57
N ARG A 85 3.50 -4.21 11.35
CA ARG A 85 4.45 -4.69 12.35
C ARG A 85 5.69 -3.78 12.27
N PRO A 86 6.09 -3.13 13.38
CA PRO A 86 7.26 -2.27 13.37
C PRO A 86 8.54 -3.11 13.25
N PHE A 87 9.62 -2.40 12.94
CA PHE A 87 10.97 -2.94 13.11
C PHE A 87 11.18 -3.41 14.55
N ASP A 88 11.92 -4.50 14.71
CA ASP A 88 12.09 -5.16 16.00
C ASP A 88 13.49 -5.77 16.12
N VAL A 89 14.00 -5.79 17.35
CA VAL A 89 15.33 -6.33 17.68
C VAL A 89 15.17 -7.33 18.80
N LEU A 90 15.48 -8.59 18.52
CA LEU A 90 15.39 -9.68 19.48
C LEU A 90 16.77 -10.24 19.81
N LYS A 91 17.02 -10.48 21.09
CA LYS A 91 18.26 -11.12 21.54
C LYS A 91 18.31 -12.58 21.07
N ASP A 92 19.51 -13.05 20.74
CA ASP A 92 19.74 -14.42 20.25
C ASP A 92 19.21 -15.48 21.24
N ASP A 93 19.44 -15.30 22.55
CA ASP A 93 18.95 -16.23 23.58
C ASP A 93 17.41 -16.28 23.62
N PHE A 94 16.75 -15.12 23.51
CA PHE A 94 15.28 -15.05 23.46
C PHE A 94 14.72 -15.75 22.21
N ILE A 95 15.38 -15.59 21.06
CA ILE A 95 15.03 -16.29 19.81
C ILE A 95 15.12 -17.80 19.98
N ILE A 96 16.22 -18.29 20.55
CA ILE A 96 16.48 -19.71 20.70
C ILE A 96 15.48 -20.32 21.69
N ASP A 97 15.34 -19.72 22.86
CA ASP A 97 14.64 -20.33 23.98
C ASP A 97 13.13 -20.06 23.97
N THR A 98 12.70 -18.90 23.47
CA THR A 98 11.32 -18.42 23.67
C THR A 98 10.51 -18.31 22.38
N VAL A 99 11.10 -17.89 21.26
CA VAL A 99 10.33 -17.61 20.04
C VAL A 99 9.85 -18.91 19.37
N LYS A 100 8.56 -19.22 19.48
CA LYS A 100 7.98 -20.48 18.96
C LYS A 100 7.76 -20.51 17.46
N SER A 101 7.61 -19.34 16.83
CA SER A 101 7.31 -19.21 15.39
C SER A 101 8.49 -19.48 14.46
N LEU A 102 9.71 -19.62 15.01
CA LEU A 102 10.93 -19.85 14.22
C LEU A 102 11.33 -21.34 14.24
N PRO A 103 11.70 -21.91 13.07
CA PRO A 103 12.02 -23.33 12.96
C PRO A 103 13.32 -23.69 13.69
N TYR A 104 13.41 -24.95 14.12
CA TYR A 104 14.58 -25.47 14.85
C TYR A 104 15.91 -25.19 14.14
N ASN A 105 15.99 -25.44 12.84
CA ASN A 105 17.23 -25.23 12.07
C ASN A 105 17.68 -23.77 12.07
N PHE A 106 16.75 -22.82 12.02
CA PHE A 106 17.08 -21.39 12.12
C PHE A 106 17.63 -21.06 13.51
N LYS A 107 17.01 -21.59 14.57
CA LYS A 107 17.51 -21.39 15.94
C LYS A 107 18.91 -21.96 16.15
N GLN A 108 19.19 -23.14 15.60
CA GLN A 108 20.54 -23.71 15.64
C GLN A 108 21.53 -22.86 14.86
N TRP A 109 21.12 -22.32 13.71
CA TRP A 109 21.95 -21.40 12.94
C TRP A 109 22.28 -20.14 13.75
N VAL A 110 21.30 -19.51 14.40
CA VAL A 110 21.52 -18.34 15.28
C VAL A 110 22.51 -18.66 16.39
N LYS A 111 22.31 -19.80 17.08
CA LYS A 111 23.20 -20.28 18.15
C LYS A 111 24.66 -20.43 17.69
N ASN A 112 24.86 -20.94 16.47
CA ASN A 112 26.19 -21.24 15.93
C ASN A 112 26.85 -20.03 15.24
N HIS A 113 26.10 -18.95 14.99
CA HIS A 113 26.60 -17.75 14.29
C HIS A 113 26.27 -16.48 15.07
N PRO A 114 26.72 -16.34 16.33
CA PRO A 114 26.48 -15.13 17.10
C PRO A 114 27.12 -13.92 16.40
N ASN A 115 26.39 -12.81 16.32
CA ASN A 115 26.98 -11.54 15.92
C ASN A 115 27.50 -10.79 17.16
N GLU A 116 28.23 -9.70 16.95
CA GLU A 116 28.85 -8.90 18.03
C GLU A 116 27.85 -8.47 19.11
N ARG A 117 26.60 -8.17 18.70
CA ARG A 117 25.53 -7.69 19.60
C ARG A 117 24.69 -8.80 20.21
N LYS A 118 24.80 -10.04 19.72
CA LYS A 118 23.91 -11.17 20.03
C LYS A 118 22.43 -10.82 19.84
N GLU A 119 22.11 -10.15 18.75
CA GLU A 119 20.79 -9.62 18.44
C GLU A 119 20.44 -9.84 16.96
N ARG A 120 19.17 -10.10 16.65
CA ARG A 120 18.65 -10.14 15.27
C ARG A 120 17.62 -9.08 15.03
N PHE A 121 17.73 -8.51 13.84
CA PHE A 121 16.83 -7.50 13.33
C PHE A 121 15.74 -8.17 12.50
N PHE A 122 14.50 -7.82 12.80
CA PHE A 122 13.36 -8.19 11.97
C PHE A 122 12.84 -6.93 11.32
N THR A 123 12.76 -6.95 9.98
CA THR A 123 12.29 -5.81 9.21
C THR A 123 10.82 -5.53 9.47
N GLN A 124 10.40 -4.28 9.26
CA GLN A 124 8.98 -3.92 9.26
C GLN A 124 8.28 -4.56 8.06
N TYR A 125 7.01 -4.93 8.23
CA TYR A 125 6.16 -5.41 7.16
C TYR A 125 4.69 -5.21 7.51
N ILE A 126 3.82 -5.26 6.51
CA ILE A 126 2.38 -5.14 6.68
C ILE A 126 1.82 -6.52 7.02
N CYS A 127 0.95 -6.57 8.01
CA CYS A 127 0.18 -7.73 8.38
C CYS A 127 -1.30 -7.49 8.06
N MET A 128 -2.04 -8.58 7.95
CA MET A 128 -3.49 -8.54 7.80
C MET A 128 -4.14 -9.43 8.85
N LYS A 129 -5.19 -8.93 9.49
CA LYS A 129 -6.17 -9.77 10.17
C LYS A 129 -7.21 -10.19 9.14
N ALA A 130 -7.30 -11.50 8.88
CA ALA A 130 -8.21 -12.07 7.90
C ALA A 130 -9.63 -12.28 8.47
N ALA A 131 -10.58 -12.63 7.60
CA ALA A 131 -11.98 -12.81 7.98
C ALA A 131 -12.17 -13.93 9.01
N ASP A 132 -11.38 -14.99 8.92
CA ASP A 132 -11.38 -16.14 9.83
C ASP A 132 -10.66 -15.88 11.16
N GLY A 133 -10.13 -14.67 11.36
CA GLY A 133 -9.38 -14.28 12.55
C GLY A 133 -7.89 -14.62 12.50
N SER A 134 -7.40 -15.27 11.44
CA SER A 134 -5.97 -15.53 11.28
C SER A 134 -5.18 -14.25 11.01
N ILE A 135 -3.90 -14.26 11.39
CA ILE A 135 -2.96 -13.18 11.08
C ILE A 135 -2.06 -13.60 9.93
N VAL A 136 -2.17 -12.91 8.81
CA VAL A 136 -1.30 -13.07 7.65
C VAL A 136 -0.09 -12.16 7.85
N ASN A 137 1.09 -12.77 8.04
CA ASN A 137 2.36 -12.06 8.09
C ASN A 137 2.84 -11.76 6.67
N GLY A 138 3.23 -10.51 6.39
CA GLY A 138 3.75 -10.12 5.08
C GLY A 138 2.66 -10.05 4.02
N TRP A 139 1.57 -9.33 4.31
CA TRP A 139 0.51 -9.08 3.34
C TRP A 139 1.06 -8.39 2.10
N LEU A 140 0.63 -8.88 0.93
CA LEU A 140 1.03 -8.39 -0.37
C LEU A 140 -0.14 -7.63 -1.00
N ALA A 141 0.08 -6.36 -1.33
CA ALA A 141 -0.89 -5.57 -2.04
C ALA A 141 -1.06 -6.08 -3.48
N SER A 142 -2.29 -6.40 -3.86
CA SER A 142 -2.63 -6.66 -5.26
C SER A 142 -2.68 -5.35 -6.06
N GLN A 143 -2.69 -5.44 -7.40
CA GLN A 143 -2.90 -4.25 -8.24
C GLN A 143 -4.23 -3.55 -7.91
N THR A 144 -5.27 -4.31 -7.58
CA THR A 144 -6.57 -3.76 -7.16
C THR A 144 -6.53 -3.10 -5.78
N ASP A 145 -5.57 -3.43 -4.94
CA ASP A 145 -5.35 -2.75 -3.66
C ASP A 145 -4.62 -1.42 -3.86
N MET A 146 -3.59 -1.44 -4.71
CA MET A 146 -2.78 -0.27 -5.00
C MET A 146 -3.53 0.82 -5.77
N LEU A 147 -4.47 0.44 -6.64
CA LEU A 147 -5.25 1.35 -7.50
C LEU A 147 -6.59 1.79 -6.87
N ALA A 148 -6.74 1.64 -5.56
CA ALA A 148 -8.00 1.89 -4.88
C ALA A 148 -8.01 3.15 -4.02
N ASP A 149 -9.21 3.72 -3.91
CA ASP A 149 -9.49 4.99 -3.23
C ASP A 149 -10.58 4.86 -2.14
N ASP A 150 -10.98 3.64 -1.79
CA ASP A 150 -11.93 3.31 -0.71
C ASP A 150 -11.21 2.79 0.56
N TRP A 151 -9.99 3.27 0.83
CA TRP A 151 -9.31 2.94 2.08
C TRP A 151 -9.83 3.79 3.23
N VAL A 152 -10.13 3.16 4.36
CA VAL A 152 -10.67 3.81 5.55
C VAL A 152 -9.89 3.42 6.80
N LEU A 153 -9.91 4.30 7.81
CA LEU A 153 -9.42 3.98 9.15
C LEU A 153 -10.36 3.00 9.85
N VAL A 154 -9.78 2.08 10.61
CA VAL A 154 -10.51 1.13 11.44
C VAL A 154 -10.35 1.51 12.91
N ASP A 155 -11.48 1.61 13.61
CA ASP A 155 -11.54 1.88 15.05
C ASP A 155 -11.40 0.56 15.84
N PRO A 156 -10.29 0.32 16.55
CA PRO A 156 -10.03 -0.95 17.24
C PRO A 156 -11.08 -1.30 18.31
N GLU A 157 -11.84 -0.34 18.83
CA GLU A 157 -12.87 -0.61 19.84
C GLU A 157 -14.20 -1.08 19.23
N LYS A 158 -14.36 -0.98 17.90
CA LYS A 158 -15.61 -1.28 17.19
C LYS A 158 -15.54 -2.49 16.28
N VAL A 159 -14.40 -3.19 16.23
CA VAL A 159 -14.15 -4.38 15.38
C VAL A 159 -14.10 -5.69 16.18
#